data_AF-D7GWI5-F1
#
_entry.id   AF-D7GWI5-F1
#
_cell.length_a   1.000
_cell.length_b   1.000
_cell.length_c   1.000
_cell.angle_alpha   90.00
_cell.angle_beta   90.00
_cell.angle_gamma   90.00
#
_symmetry.space_group_name_H-M   'P 1'
#
loop_
_entity.id
_entity.type
_entity.pdbx_description
1 polymer ?
#
loop_
_entity_poly.entity_id
_entity_poly.type
_entity_poly.pdbx_seq_one_letter_code
_entity_poly.pdbx_strand_id
1 'polypeptide(L)'
;MNRLTEKINNWRWRLKGVDRKQITPGAEITDEVWRKLYGALCRLKDYEDTGLMPDEIERMKGKERQQWISVEERLPEENKSVLLYMKSRSSSGTCIQTGSIDKGFWFTQSYPGLQGLANREFHVMAWMPLPEPYTEGKE
;
A
#
# COMPACT_ATOMS: atom_id res chain seq x y z
N MET A 1 -8.25 2.88 -13.04
CA MET A 1 -8.06 1.98 -14.22
C MET A 1 -9.21 0.99 -14.28
N ASN A 2 -9.91 0.88 -15.41
CA ASN A 2 -11.02 -0.06 -15.55
C ASN A 2 -10.50 -1.45 -15.94
N ARG A 3 -10.83 -2.47 -15.15
CA ARG A 3 -10.43 -3.85 -15.40
C ARG A 3 -11.07 -4.37 -16.70
N LEU A 4 -10.25 -4.86 -17.64
CA LEU A 4 -10.70 -5.44 -18.91
C LEU A 4 -11.30 -6.84 -18.76
N THR A 5 -10.93 -7.57 -17.72
CA THR A 5 -11.47 -8.90 -17.40
C THR A 5 -12.66 -8.81 -16.44
N GLU A 6 -13.59 -9.75 -16.55
CA GLU A 6 -14.63 -10.02 -15.54
C GLU A 6 -14.48 -11.41 -14.95
N LYS A 7 -14.73 -11.52 -13.64
CA LYS A 7 -14.71 -12.79 -12.91
C LYS A 7 -16.11 -13.37 -12.95
N ILE A 8 -16.25 -14.58 -13.49
CA ILE A 8 -17.52 -15.32 -13.56
C ILE A 8 -17.71 -16.14 -12.29
N ASN A 9 -16.66 -16.82 -11.83
CA ASN A 9 -16.62 -17.55 -10.57
C ASN A 9 -15.17 -17.68 -10.06
N ASN A 10 -14.93 -18.44 -8.98
CA ASN A 10 -13.61 -18.52 -8.34
C ASN A 10 -12.47 -19.01 -9.23
N TRP A 11 -12.77 -19.73 -10.32
CA TRP A 11 -11.76 -20.32 -11.21
C TRP A 11 -11.88 -19.84 -12.66
N ARG A 12 -12.92 -19.07 -12.96
CA ARG A 12 -13.24 -18.66 -14.33
C ARG A 12 -13.34 -17.15 -14.44
N TRP A 13 -12.58 -16.61 -15.38
CA TRP A 13 -12.61 -15.23 -15.79
C TRP A 13 -12.69 -15.16 -17.33
N ARG A 14 -13.14 -14.03 -17.87
CA ARG A 14 -13.14 -13.76 -19.31
C ARG A 14 -12.87 -12.29 -19.60
N LEU A 15 -12.51 -11.98 -20.85
CA LEU A 15 -12.44 -10.61 -21.34
C LEU A 15 -13.86 -10.04 -21.48
N LYS A 16 -14.09 -8.82 -20.99
CA LYS A 16 -15.41 -8.18 -21.06
C LYS A 16 -15.86 -8.04 -22.52
N GLY A 17 -17.08 -8.47 -22.80
CA GLY A 17 -17.66 -8.39 -24.13
C GLY A 17 -17.08 -9.37 -25.16
N VAL A 18 -16.35 -10.41 -24.72
CA VAL A 18 -15.97 -11.55 -25.57
C VAL A 18 -16.52 -12.83 -24.95
N ASP A 19 -17.42 -13.51 -25.67
CA ASP A 19 -17.93 -14.80 -25.23
C ASP A 19 -16.94 -15.93 -25.58
N ARG A 20 -16.91 -16.99 -24.75
CA ARG A 20 -16.03 -18.14 -24.98
C ARG A 20 -16.32 -18.80 -26.32
N LYS A 21 -17.59 -18.85 -26.74
CA LYS A 21 -17.98 -19.42 -28.05
C LYS A 21 -17.36 -18.70 -29.25
N GLN A 22 -16.94 -17.44 -29.08
CA GLN A 22 -16.32 -16.64 -30.13
C GLN A 22 -14.81 -16.88 -30.25
N ILE A 23 -14.20 -17.57 -29.28
CA ILE A 23 -12.75 -17.82 -29.22
C ILE A 23 -12.42 -19.32 -29.07
N THR A 24 -13.41 -20.20 -29.27
CA THR A 24 -13.18 -21.65 -29.29
C THR A 24 -12.44 -22.05 -30.57
N PRO A 25 -11.61 -23.12 -30.54
CA PRO A 25 -10.98 -23.65 -31.74
C PRO A 25 -12.02 -23.89 -32.85
N GLY A 26 -11.75 -23.37 -34.05
CA GLY A 26 -12.65 -23.44 -35.19
C GLY A 26 -13.70 -22.32 -35.28
N ALA A 27 -13.81 -21.44 -34.29
CA ALA A 27 -14.62 -20.22 -34.41
C ALA A 27 -13.87 -19.16 -35.22
N GLU A 28 -14.57 -18.52 -36.16
CA GLU A 28 -14.03 -17.36 -36.88
C GLU A 28 -14.05 -16.13 -35.97
N ILE A 29 -12.88 -15.54 -35.76
CA ILE A 29 -12.73 -14.35 -34.91
C ILE A 29 -13.23 -13.14 -35.71
N THR A 30 -14.33 -12.54 -35.24
CA THR A 30 -14.85 -11.30 -35.84
C THR A 30 -13.93 -10.12 -35.56
N ASP A 31 -13.97 -9.07 -36.40
CA ASP A 31 -13.17 -7.86 -36.20
C ASP A 31 -13.38 -7.23 -34.81
N GLU A 32 -14.63 -7.23 -34.31
CA GLU A 32 -14.94 -6.74 -32.97
C GLU A 32 -14.21 -7.53 -31.87
N VAL A 33 -14.20 -8.86 -31.98
CA VAL A 33 -13.52 -9.75 -31.02
C VAL A 33 -12.01 -9.57 -31.15
N TRP A 34 -11.49 -9.47 -32.38
CA TRP A 34 -10.07 -9.22 -32.64
C TRP A 34 -9.58 -7.92 -32.00
N ARG A 35 -10.30 -6.82 -32.17
CA ARG A 35 -9.95 -5.52 -31.54
C ARG A 35 -9.91 -5.60 -30.02
N LYS A 36 -10.84 -6.33 -29.40
CA LYS A 36 -10.85 -6.54 -27.94
C LYS A 36 -9.66 -7.38 -27.48
N LEU A 37 -9.36 -8.48 -28.18
CA LEU A 37 -8.21 -9.34 -27.89
C LEU A 37 -6.90 -8.57 -28.05
N TYR A 38 -6.73 -7.87 -29.16
CA TYR A 38 -5.56 -7.05 -29.43
C TYR A 38 -5.37 -5.95 -28.38
N GLY A 39 -6.45 -5.26 -28.00
CA GLY A 39 -6.40 -4.27 -26.92
C GLY A 39 -6.00 -4.86 -25.56
N ALA A 40 -6.42 -6.09 -25.25
CA ALA A 40 -5.98 -6.79 -24.05
C ALA A 40 -4.49 -7.16 -24.11
N LEU A 41 -4.00 -7.60 -25.27
CA LEU A 41 -2.58 -7.89 -25.49
C LEU A 41 -1.71 -6.62 -25.37
N CYS A 42 -2.15 -5.49 -25.91
CA CYS A 42 -1.43 -4.22 -25.73
C CYS A 42 -1.29 -3.85 -24.25
N ARG A 43 -2.33 -4.08 -23.44
CA ARG A 43 -2.25 -3.83 -21.99
C ARG A 43 -1.35 -4.81 -21.25
N LEU A 44 -1.31 -6.07 -21.70
CA LEU A 44 -0.36 -7.03 -21.16
C LEU A 44 1.08 -6.64 -21.51
N LYS A 45 1.32 -6.18 -22.74
CA LYS A 45 2.61 -5.62 -23.15
C LYS A 45 2.99 -4.40 -22.31
N ASP A 46 2.09 -3.41 -22.17
CA ASP A 46 2.34 -2.23 -21.31
C ASP A 46 2.74 -2.65 -19.88
N TYR A 47 2.14 -3.73 -19.37
CA TYR A 47 2.47 -4.31 -18.08
C TYR A 47 3.85 -4.97 -18.07
N GLU A 48 4.16 -5.81 -19.05
CA GLU A 48 5.46 -6.49 -19.17
C GLU A 48 6.60 -5.49 -19.37
N ASP A 49 6.36 -4.40 -20.11
CA ASP A 49 7.31 -3.30 -20.31
C ASP A 49 7.67 -2.57 -19.00
N THR A 50 6.85 -2.71 -17.93
CA THR A 50 7.22 -2.21 -16.60
C THR A 50 8.35 -3.00 -15.95
N GLY A 51 8.62 -4.23 -16.41
CA GLY A 51 9.59 -5.15 -15.82
C GLY A 51 9.21 -5.68 -14.44
N LEU A 52 8.00 -5.37 -13.95
CA LEU A 52 7.54 -5.74 -12.61
C LEU A 52 6.81 -7.08 -12.60
N MET A 53 7.15 -7.94 -11.64
CA MET A 53 6.40 -9.16 -11.40
C MET A 53 5.13 -8.88 -10.60
N PRO A 54 4.04 -9.67 -10.77
CA PRO A 54 2.80 -9.45 -10.03
C PRO A 54 3.01 -9.41 -8.51
N ASP A 55 3.87 -10.29 -8.00
CA ASP A 55 4.24 -10.36 -6.58
C ASP A 55 4.96 -9.09 -6.10
N GLU A 56 5.76 -8.46 -6.96
CA GLU A 56 6.41 -7.18 -6.64
C GLU A 56 5.39 -6.05 -6.55
N ILE A 57 4.37 -6.07 -7.42
CA ILE A 57 3.27 -5.11 -7.37
C ILE A 57 2.40 -5.32 -6.12
N GLU A 58 2.17 -6.56 -5.69
CA GLU A 58 1.51 -6.84 -4.41
C GLU A 58 2.37 -6.39 -3.22
N ARG A 59 3.68 -6.62 -3.27
CA ARG A 59 4.61 -6.10 -2.27
C ARG A 59 4.67 -4.58 -2.27
N MET A 60 4.59 -3.92 -3.42
CA MET A 60 4.49 -2.46 -3.49
C MET A 60 3.18 -1.98 -2.88
N LYS A 61 2.04 -2.62 -3.17
CA LYS A 61 0.78 -2.31 -2.47
C LYS A 61 0.86 -2.50 -0.94
N GLY A 62 1.69 -3.43 -0.46
CA GLY A 62 1.94 -3.65 0.97
C GLY A 62 2.94 -2.67 1.58
N LYS A 63 4.03 -2.36 0.88
CA LYS A 63 5.09 -1.41 1.27
C LYS A 63 4.64 0.06 1.14
N GLU A 64 3.72 0.35 0.23
CA GLU A 64 3.10 1.67 0.00
C GLU A 64 1.86 1.90 0.87
N ARG A 65 1.50 0.99 1.79
CA ARG A 65 0.68 1.39 2.93
C ARG A 65 1.54 2.18 3.92
N GLN A 66 1.99 3.35 3.47
CA GLN A 66 2.16 4.55 4.30
C GLN A 66 0.78 5.01 4.80
N GLN A 67 -0.01 4.07 5.31
CA GLN A 67 -1.31 4.31 5.90
C GLN A 67 -1.11 4.31 7.40
N TRP A 68 -1.75 5.27 8.05
CA TRP A 68 -1.83 5.33 9.50
C TRP A 68 -2.47 4.06 10.04
N ILE A 69 -1.72 3.33 10.88
CA ILE A 69 -2.20 2.16 11.63
C ILE A 69 -2.70 2.69 12.97
N SER A 70 -3.97 2.47 13.28
CA SER A 70 -4.52 2.87 14.58
C SER A 70 -3.82 2.12 15.71
N VAL A 71 -3.53 2.81 16.82
CA VAL A 71 -2.97 2.15 18.02
C VAL A 71 -3.93 1.11 18.62
N GLU A 72 -5.23 1.22 18.32
CA GLU A 72 -6.26 0.25 18.72
C GLU A 72 -6.24 -1.03 17.87
N GLU A 73 -5.80 -0.93 16.61
CA GLU A 73 -5.69 -2.08 15.71
C GLU A 73 -4.43 -2.88 16.04
N ARG A 74 -3.30 -2.18 16.12
CA ARG A 74 -1.98 -2.80 16.32
C ARG A 74 -0.98 -1.78 16.84
N LEU A 75 -0.12 -2.21 17.76
CA LEU A 75 1.05 -1.45 18.20
C LEU A 75 2.29 -1.78 17.33
N PRO A 76 3.22 -0.82 17.16
CA PRO A 76 4.49 -1.08 16.50
C PRO A 76 5.36 -2.02 17.34
N GLU A 77 6.41 -2.55 16.73
CA GLU A 77 7.46 -3.29 17.45
C GLU A 77 8.10 -2.40 18.51
N GLU A 78 8.38 -2.97 19.70
CA GLU A 78 8.99 -2.22 20.79
C GLU A 78 10.35 -1.64 20.39
N ASN A 79 10.64 -0.44 20.88
CA ASN A 79 11.88 0.29 20.61
C ASN A 79 12.16 0.60 19.13
N LYS A 80 11.18 0.41 18.24
CA LYS A 80 11.27 0.80 16.83
C LYS A 80 10.81 2.24 16.64
N SER A 81 11.63 3.04 15.95
CA SER A 81 11.25 4.40 15.58
C SER A 81 10.16 4.39 14.49
N VAL A 82 9.07 5.10 14.77
CA VAL A 82 7.90 5.25 13.91
C VAL A 82 7.47 6.70 13.85
N LEU A 83 6.67 7.06 12.84
CA LEU A 83 5.98 8.34 12.79
C LEU A 83 4.65 8.20 13.54
N LEU A 84 4.32 9.17 14.39
CA LEU A 84 3.14 9.20 15.25
C LEU A 84 2.20 10.31 14.80
N TYR A 85 0.91 10.00 14.76
CA TYR A 85 -0.16 10.98 14.64
C TYR A 85 -0.78 11.16 16.02
N MET A 86 -0.70 12.38 16.53
CA MET A 86 -1.08 12.68 17.90
C MET A 86 -2.11 13.80 17.96
N LYS A 87 -3.00 13.71 18.92
CA LYS A 87 -4.01 14.73 19.22
C LYS A 87 -3.78 15.28 20.61
N SER A 88 -3.79 16.61 20.74
CA SER A 88 -3.70 17.29 22.02
C SER A 88 -4.83 16.87 22.95
N ARG A 89 -4.52 16.74 24.23
CA ARG A 89 -5.51 16.50 25.31
C ARG A 89 -6.27 17.76 25.68
N SER A 90 -5.57 18.88 25.64
CA SER A 90 -6.06 20.17 26.16
C SER A 90 -6.66 21.05 25.06
N SER A 91 -6.48 20.68 23.79
CA SER A 91 -6.97 21.44 22.64
C SER A 91 -7.36 20.53 21.48
N SER A 92 -7.99 21.08 20.44
CA SER A 92 -8.29 20.36 19.20
C SER A 92 -7.08 20.21 18.26
N GLY A 93 -5.88 20.64 18.70
CA GLY A 93 -4.67 20.60 17.90
C GLY A 93 -4.18 19.17 17.64
N THR A 94 -3.64 18.95 16.45
CA THR A 94 -3.01 17.68 16.04
C THR A 94 -1.56 17.93 15.66
N CYS A 95 -0.70 16.93 15.83
CA CYS A 95 0.69 17.00 15.40
C CYS A 95 1.20 15.63 14.93
N ILE A 96 2.24 15.69 14.10
CA ILE A 96 2.96 14.51 13.60
C ILE A 96 4.39 14.59 14.11
N GLN A 97 4.87 13.55 14.78
CA GLN A 97 6.21 13.49 15.37
C GLN A 97 6.81 12.08 15.27
N THR A 98 8.13 11.96 15.39
CA THR A 98 8.78 10.66 15.53
C THR A 98 8.77 10.19 16.98
N GLY A 99 8.63 8.88 17.16
CA GLY A 99 8.65 8.28 18.48
C GLY A 99 8.76 6.76 18.46
N SER A 100 8.69 6.17 19.64
CA SER A 100 8.73 4.72 19.85
C SER A 100 7.84 4.33 21.01
N ILE A 101 7.51 3.04 21.07
CA ILE A 101 6.84 2.44 22.22
C ILE A 101 7.81 1.51 22.96
N ASP A 102 7.83 1.60 24.29
CA ASP A 102 8.55 0.66 25.15
C ASP A 102 7.68 0.33 26.36
N LYS A 103 7.44 -0.95 26.63
CA LYS A 103 6.63 -1.44 27.76
C LYS A 103 5.26 -0.76 27.89
N GLY A 104 4.62 -0.45 26.76
CA GLY A 104 3.32 0.22 26.71
C GLY A 104 3.34 1.74 26.90
N PHE A 105 4.51 2.36 27.01
CA PHE A 105 4.67 3.82 27.11
C PHE A 105 5.16 4.41 25.80
N TRP A 106 4.55 5.52 25.38
CA TRP A 106 4.96 6.27 24.19
C TRP A 106 6.01 7.31 24.52
N PHE A 107 7.08 7.28 23.72
CA PHE A 107 8.20 8.22 23.79
C PHE A 107 8.26 9.01 22.49
N THR A 108 8.18 10.34 22.58
CA THR A 108 8.36 11.24 21.44
C THR A 108 9.74 11.84 21.45
N GLN A 109 10.35 11.97 20.28
CA GLN A 109 11.58 12.73 20.15
C GLN A 109 11.22 14.22 20.19
N SER A 110 11.56 14.89 21.29
CA SER A 110 11.40 16.33 21.42
C SER A 110 12.62 17.09 20.90
N TYR A 111 13.82 16.50 21.08
CA TYR A 111 15.11 16.99 20.59
C TYR A 111 15.97 15.81 20.12
N PRO A 112 16.93 16.01 19.19
CA PRO A 112 17.89 14.97 18.83
C PRO A 112 18.59 14.40 20.08
N GLY A 113 18.40 13.11 20.34
CA GLY A 113 18.96 12.43 21.51
C GLY A 113 18.15 12.54 22.81
N LEU A 114 17.03 13.26 22.85
CA LEU A 114 16.16 13.37 24.02
C LEU A 114 14.75 12.82 23.72
N GLN A 115 14.33 11.82 24.49
CA GLN A 115 12.99 11.25 24.43
C GLN A 115 12.14 11.80 25.59
N GLY A 116 10.98 12.37 25.27
CA GLY A 116 9.98 12.79 26.25
C GLY A 116 8.81 11.82 26.32
N LEU A 117 8.11 11.77 27.46
CA LEU A 117 6.87 11.00 27.59
C LEU A 117 5.74 11.70 26.84
N ALA A 118 5.28 11.10 25.73
CA ALA A 118 4.21 11.67 24.91
C ALA A 118 2.87 11.74 25.65
N ASN A 119 2.67 10.85 26.62
CA ASN A 119 1.40 10.61 27.31
C ASN A 119 0.93 11.75 28.21
N ARG A 120 1.69 12.83 28.43
CA ARG A 120 1.23 13.93 29.31
C ARG A 120 0.29 14.89 28.58
N GLU A 121 0.66 15.35 27.39
CA GLU A 121 -0.07 16.39 26.68
C GLU A 121 -0.81 15.88 25.43
N PHE A 122 -0.47 14.68 24.96
CA PHE A 122 -0.98 14.13 23.72
C PHE A 122 -1.55 12.73 23.88
N HIS A 123 -2.52 12.40 23.04
CA HIS A 123 -2.96 11.05 22.73
C HIS A 123 -2.35 10.62 21.39
N VAL A 124 -1.58 9.53 21.40
CA VAL A 124 -1.16 8.87 20.17
C VAL A 124 -2.36 8.12 19.61
N MET A 125 -2.80 8.48 18.42
CA MET A 125 -3.98 7.91 17.77
C MET A 125 -3.59 6.86 16.73
N ALA A 126 -2.52 7.11 15.98
CA ALA A 126 -2.05 6.20 14.95
C ALA A 126 -0.53 6.32 14.75
N TRP A 127 0.06 5.33 14.08
CA TRP A 127 1.48 5.31 13.73
C TRP A 127 1.69 4.80 12.30
N MET A 128 2.87 5.09 11.73
CA MET A 128 3.33 4.49 10.47
C MET A 128 4.83 4.21 10.52
N PRO A 129 5.32 3.15 9.83
CA PRO A 129 6.75 2.87 9.76
C PRO A 129 7.50 4.01 9.04
N LEU A 130 8.72 4.29 9.49
CA LEU A 130 9.61 5.22 8.80
C LEU A 130 10.17 4.61 7.51
N PRO A 131 10.48 5.44 6.50
CA PRO A 131 11.21 4.98 5.32
C PRO A 131 12.60 4.47 5.72
N GLU A 132 13.25 3.73 4.82
CA GLU A 132 14.64 3.32 5.01
C GLU A 132 15.51 4.55 5.29
N PRO A 133 16.39 4.52 6.31
CA PRO A 133 17.24 5.64 6.64
C PRO A 133 18.07 6.08 5.44
N TYR A 134 18.17 7.38 5.22
CA TYR A 134 19.11 7.90 4.25
C TYR A 134 20.52 7.47 4.62
N THR A 135 21.22 6.85 3.67
CA THR A 135 22.65 6.56 3.79
C THR A 135 23.35 7.52 2.84
N GLU A 136 24.17 8.42 3.38
CA GLU A 136 25.17 9.10 2.54
C GLU A 136 26.07 7.99 2.01
N GLY A 137 26.04 7.81 0.69
CA GLY A 137 26.95 6.88 0.02
C GLY A 137 28.37 7.22 0.47
N LYS A 138 29.01 6.31 1.20
CA LYS A 138 30.44 6.41 1.41
C LYS A 138 31.10 6.14 0.06
N GLU A 139 31.35 7.20 -0.71
CA GLU A 139 32.41 7.23 -1.71
C GLU A 139 33.78 7.28 -1.03
#